data_AF-A0A3D0ZTP7-F1
#
_entry.id   AF-A0A3D0ZTP7-F1
#
_cell.length_a   1.000
_cell.length_b   1.000
_cell.length_c   1.000
_cell.angle_alpha   90.00
_cell.angle_beta   90.00
_cell.angle_gamma   90.00
#
_symmetry.space_group_name_H-M   'P 1'
#
loop_
_entity.id
_entity.type
_entity.pdbx_description
1 polymer ?
#
loop_
_entity_poly.entity_id
_entity_poly.type
_entity_poly.pdbx_seq_one_letter_code
_entity_poly.pdbx_strand_id
1 'polypeptide(L)'
;MSERPLTPYEILGDDGIKQLVNAFYDVMDELPLAADIRAMHAENLDSVKRMLTAYLTGWMGGPPVYQAIKGTVCLTDPHEPYRIGPKERDQWLACMDEALQRVSASEELKEMLKEPMYRVADTVRNCEDSTPRNSGPDIIAIG
;
A
#
# COMPACT_ATOMS: atom_id res chain seq x y z
N MET A 1 -32.51 14.68 5.36
CA MET A 1 -31.56 13.93 6.22
C MET A 1 -30.22 14.04 5.51
N SER A 2 -29.16 14.50 6.18
CA SER A 2 -27.84 14.57 5.52
C SER A 2 -27.26 13.17 5.48
N GLU A 3 -27.36 12.52 4.31
CA GLU A 3 -26.61 11.28 4.03
C GLU A 3 -25.12 11.62 4.05
N ARG A 4 -24.38 11.06 5.01
CA ARG A 4 -22.92 11.16 5.01
C ARG A 4 -22.39 10.30 3.87
N PRO A 5 -21.41 10.78 3.10
CA PRO A 5 -20.78 9.95 2.07
C PRO A 5 -20.20 8.70 2.73
N LEU A 6 -20.43 7.54 2.10
CA LEU A 6 -19.91 6.26 2.55
C LEU A 6 -18.38 6.31 2.53
N THR A 7 -17.77 5.71 3.54
CA THR A 7 -16.31 5.56 3.57
C THR A 7 -15.85 4.48 2.57
N PRO A 8 -14.60 4.53 2.07
CA PRO A 8 -14.05 3.45 1.25
C PRO A 8 -14.15 2.07 1.91
N TYR A 9 -14.03 2.01 3.25
CA TYR A 9 -14.23 0.79 4.02
C TYR A 9 -15.68 0.28 3.96
N GLU A 10 -16.69 1.16 4.02
CA GLU A 10 -18.09 0.77 3.89
C GLU A 10 -18.45 0.30 2.48
N ILE A 11 -17.74 0.81 1.45
CA ILE A 11 -17.93 0.41 0.05
C ILE A 11 -17.31 -0.98 -0.22
N LEU A 12 -16.07 -1.21 0.22
CA LEU A 12 -15.35 -2.47 -0.01
C LEU A 12 -15.69 -3.57 1.00
N GLY A 13 -15.95 -3.18 2.25
CA GLY A 13 -15.99 -4.07 3.40
C GLY A 13 -14.61 -4.67 3.74
N ASP A 14 -14.58 -5.46 4.82
CA ASP A 14 -13.37 -6.15 5.28
C ASP A 14 -12.83 -7.15 4.23
N ASP A 15 -13.73 -7.87 3.56
CA ASP A 15 -13.35 -8.85 2.53
C ASP A 15 -12.79 -8.17 1.27
N GLY A 16 -13.39 -7.06 0.83
CA GLY A 16 -12.90 -6.29 -0.32
C GLY A 16 -11.49 -5.73 -0.09
N ILE A 17 -11.17 -5.29 1.13
CA ILE A 17 -9.83 -4.82 1.48
C ILE A 17 -8.82 -5.97 1.45
N LYS A 18 -9.18 -7.15 1.99
CA LYS A 18 -8.32 -8.34 1.90
C LYS A 18 -8.08 -8.76 0.46
N GLN A 19 -9.12 -8.74 -0.37
CA GLN A 19 -8.99 -9.02 -1.80
C GLN A 19 -8.10 -8.00 -2.51
N LEU A 20 -8.26 -6.70 -2.20
CA LEU A 20 -7.43 -5.63 -2.75
C LEU A 20 -5.96 -5.82 -2.40
N VAL A 21 -5.65 -6.11 -1.14
CA VAL A 21 -4.26 -6.33 -0.70
C VAL A 21 -3.66 -7.58 -1.34
N ASN A 22 -4.43 -8.66 -1.48
CA ASN A 22 -3.95 -9.84 -2.20
C ASN A 22 -3.65 -9.51 -3.66
N ALA A 23 -4.61 -8.89 -4.37
CA ALA A 23 -4.45 -8.48 -5.75
C ALA A 23 -3.27 -7.50 -5.94
N PHE A 24 -3.05 -6.60 -4.99
CA PHE A 24 -1.93 -5.65 -5.00
C PHE A 24 -0.57 -6.36 -5.03
N TYR A 25 -0.37 -7.35 -4.16
CA TYR A 25 0.88 -8.09 -4.14
C TYR A 25 1.01 -9.10 -5.29
N ASP A 26 -0.10 -9.64 -5.79
CA ASP A 26 -0.09 -10.46 -7.02
C ASP A 26 0.35 -9.61 -8.22
N VAL A 27 -0.24 -8.41 -8.37
CA VAL A 27 0.18 -7.44 -9.40
C VAL A 27 1.65 -7.08 -9.23
N MET A 28 2.12 -6.81 -8.01
CA MET A 28 3.52 -6.48 -7.76
C MET A 28 4.48 -7.60 -8.17
N ASP A 29 4.06 -8.87 -8.07
CA ASP A 29 4.85 -10.03 -8.50
C ASP A 29 4.83 -10.20 -10.02
N GLU A 30 3.70 -9.90 -10.66
CA GLU A 30 3.50 -10.08 -12.10
C GLU A 30 4.01 -8.91 -12.95
N LEU A 31 3.93 -7.68 -12.43
CA LEU A 31 4.13 -6.47 -13.22
C LEU A 31 5.63 -6.17 -13.35
N PRO A 32 6.22 -6.22 -14.57
CA PRO A 32 7.66 -6.06 -14.74
C PRO A 32 8.17 -4.69 -14.28
N LEU A 33 7.32 -3.66 -14.38
CA LEU A 33 7.67 -2.33 -13.92
C LEU A 33 7.82 -2.27 -12.40
N ALA A 34 7.20 -3.17 -11.64
CA ALA A 34 7.27 -3.21 -10.18
C ALA A 34 8.41 -4.10 -9.65
N ALA A 35 9.28 -4.61 -10.54
CA ALA A 35 10.36 -5.51 -10.17
C ALA A 35 11.32 -4.90 -9.13
N ASP A 36 11.61 -3.59 -9.20
CA ASP A 36 12.48 -2.93 -8.23
C ASP A 36 11.84 -2.94 -6.82
N ILE A 37 10.61 -2.45 -6.68
CA ILE A 37 9.91 -2.47 -5.39
C ILE A 37 9.64 -3.89 -4.89
N ARG A 38 9.39 -4.85 -5.79
CA ARG A 38 9.20 -6.26 -5.44
C ARG A 38 10.48 -6.88 -4.88
N ALA A 39 11.64 -6.52 -5.42
CA ALA A 39 12.94 -6.98 -4.94
C ALA A 39 13.28 -6.42 -3.55
N MET A 40 12.67 -5.28 -3.17
CA MET A 40 12.74 -4.78 -1.80
C MET A 40 11.86 -5.57 -0.84
N HIS A 41 10.93 -6.42 -1.29
CA HIS A 41 10.09 -7.21 -0.40
C HIS A 41 10.64 -8.62 -0.18
N ALA A 42 10.44 -9.16 1.02
CA ALA A 42 10.74 -10.57 1.30
C ALA A 42 9.98 -11.52 0.36
N GLU A 43 10.52 -12.74 0.16
CA GLU A 43 9.83 -13.78 -0.61
C GLU A 43 8.48 -14.14 0.03
N ASN A 44 8.41 -14.14 1.36
CA ASN A 44 7.17 -14.37 2.09
C ASN A 44 6.46 -13.04 2.38
N LEU A 45 5.38 -12.78 1.64
CA LEU A 45 4.56 -11.57 1.75
C LEU A 45 3.42 -11.69 2.76
N ASP A 46 3.25 -12.82 3.45
CA ASP A 46 2.09 -13.07 4.32
C ASP A 46 2.01 -12.12 5.52
N SER A 47 3.17 -11.82 6.13
CA SER A 47 3.26 -10.81 7.19
C SER A 47 2.90 -9.41 6.66
N VAL A 48 3.45 -9.06 5.50
CA VAL A 48 3.27 -7.73 4.90
C VAL A 48 1.84 -7.50 4.44
N LYS A 49 1.21 -8.54 3.87
CA LYS A 49 -0.21 -8.57 3.47
C LYS A 49 -1.10 -8.32 4.68
N ARG A 50 -0.86 -9.00 5.81
CA ARG A 50 -1.62 -8.76 7.05
C ARG A 50 -1.47 -7.31 7.54
N MET A 51 -0.25 -6.79 7.56
CA MET A 51 0.01 -5.44 8.02
C MET A 51 -0.62 -4.38 7.12
N LEU A 52 -0.51 -4.53 5.80
CA LEU A 52 -1.13 -3.62 4.84
C LEU A 52 -2.66 -3.68 4.91
N THR A 53 -3.23 -4.88 5.06
CA THR A 53 -4.68 -5.05 5.28
C THR A 53 -5.13 -4.28 6.51
N ALA A 54 -4.46 -4.49 7.65
CA ALA A 54 -4.80 -3.80 8.89
C ALA A 54 -4.67 -2.27 8.76
N TYR A 55 -3.68 -1.80 8.00
CA TYR A 55 -3.48 -0.37 7.73
C TYR A 55 -4.61 0.19 6.88
N LEU A 56 -4.91 -0.43 5.73
CA LEU A 56 -5.98 0.02 4.83
C LEU A 56 -7.35 -0.05 5.51
N THR A 57 -7.62 -1.06 6.34
CA THR A 57 -8.86 -1.15 7.13
C THR A 57 -9.09 0.11 7.95
N GLY A 58 -8.09 0.55 8.73
CA GLY A 58 -8.21 1.78 9.53
C GLY A 58 -8.19 3.05 8.69
N TRP A 59 -7.30 3.10 7.70
CA TRP A 59 -7.09 4.28 6.85
C TRP A 59 -8.30 4.59 5.96
N MET A 60 -9.01 3.56 5.48
CA MET A 60 -10.23 3.67 4.68
C MET A 60 -11.48 4.02 5.49
N GLY A 61 -11.35 4.29 6.79
CA GLY A 61 -12.46 4.67 7.67
C GLY A 61 -13.08 3.53 8.48
N GLY A 62 -12.48 2.34 8.45
CA GLY A 62 -12.86 1.20 9.27
C GLY A 62 -12.20 1.21 10.67
N PRO A 63 -12.24 0.07 11.39
CA PRO A 63 -11.63 -0.02 12.71
C PRO A 63 -10.10 0.18 12.65
N PRO A 64 -9.47 0.86 13.64
CA PRO A 64 -8.04 1.15 13.64
C PRO A 64 -7.18 -0.08 14.01
N VAL A 65 -7.28 -1.15 13.21
CA VAL A 65 -6.64 -2.45 13.46
C VAL A 65 -5.11 -2.31 13.47
N TYR A 66 -4.54 -1.54 12.53
CA TYR A 66 -3.09 -1.32 12.48
C TYR A 66 -2.55 -0.66 13.75
N GLN A 67 -3.25 0.38 14.25
CA GLN A 67 -2.86 1.04 15.48
C GLN A 67 -2.95 0.10 16.68
N ALA A 68 -3.96 -0.78 16.73
CA ALA A 68 -4.07 -1.78 17.80
C ALA A 68 -2.91 -2.80 17.77
N ILE A 69 -2.39 -3.12 16.59
CA ILE A 69 -1.26 -4.06 16.43
C ILE A 69 0.09 -3.39 16.69
N LYS A 70 0.34 -2.21 16.11
CA LYS A 70 1.66 -1.54 16.13
C LYS A 70 1.79 -0.45 17.19
N GLY A 71 0.70 -0.02 17.81
CA GLY A 71 0.67 1.12 18.73
C GLY A 71 0.79 2.49 18.06
N THR A 72 0.94 2.54 16.74
CA THR A 72 1.11 3.76 15.95
C THR A 72 0.43 3.62 14.58
N VAL A 73 0.13 4.75 13.93
CA VAL A 73 -0.33 4.83 12.53
C VAL A 73 0.81 5.27 11.59
N CYS A 74 2.01 5.47 12.14
CA CYS A 74 3.16 5.94 11.40
C CYS A 74 3.65 4.86 10.43
N LEU A 75 3.73 5.20 9.14
CA LEU A 75 4.36 4.38 8.12
C LEU A 75 5.80 4.80 7.84
N THR A 76 6.23 6.01 8.21
CA THR A 76 7.58 6.47 7.86
C THR A 76 8.66 5.74 8.63
N ASP A 77 8.44 5.46 9.92
CA ASP A 77 9.40 4.76 10.79
C ASP A 77 9.82 3.38 10.24
N PRO A 78 8.90 2.47 9.86
CA PRO A 78 9.29 1.21 9.23
C PRO A 78 9.86 1.37 7.82
N HIS A 79 9.61 2.50 7.14
CA HIS A 79 10.11 2.74 5.78
C HIS A 79 11.40 3.57 5.71
N GLU A 80 11.82 4.18 6.83
CA GLU A 80 13.05 4.96 6.98
C GLU A 80 14.33 4.22 6.53
N PRO A 81 14.55 2.93 6.88
CA PRO A 81 15.79 2.26 6.51
C PRO A 81 15.90 1.95 5.00
N TYR A 82 14.78 1.96 4.27
CA TYR A 82 14.73 1.55 2.87
C TYR A 82 14.83 2.74 1.92
N ARG A 83 15.48 2.60 0.77
CA ARG A 83 15.59 3.74 -0.16
C ARG A 83 14.35 3.86 -1.05
N ILE A 84 13.40 4.72 -0.67
CA ILE A 84 12.15 4.92 -1.40
C ILE A 84 12.19 6.27 -2.10
N GLY A 85 12.40 6.25 -3.41
CA GLY A 85 12.38 7.42 -4.27
C GLY A 85 11.07 7.55 -5.07
N PRO A 86 11.01 8.50 -6.02
CA PRO A 86 9.83 8.69 -6.86
C PRO A 86 9.51 7.46 -7.72
N LYS A 87 10.52 6.74 -8.21
CA LYS A 87 10.32 5.51 -9.01
C LYS A 87 9.56 4.45 -8.21
N GLU A 88 10.00 4.15 -6.99
CA GLU A 88 9.39 3.12 -6.14
C GLU A 88 7.96 3.51 -5.75
N ARG A 89 7.73 4.80 -5.45
CA ARG A 89 6.39 5.36 -5.22
C ARG A 89 5.47 5.13 -6.43
N ASP A 90 5.93 5.49 -7.63
CA ASP A 90 5.13 5.39 -8.85
C ASP A 90 4.85 3.93 -9.22
N GLN A 91 5.81 3.02 -9.00
CA GLN A 91 5.61 1.58 -9.14
C GLN A 91 4.55 1.05 -8.16
N TRP A 92 4.62 1.46 -6.89
CA TRP A 92 3.66 1.08 -5.87
C TRP A 92 2.24 1.56 -6.23
N LEU A 93 2.12 2.82 -6.66
CA LEU A 93 0.83 3.39 -7.08
C LEU A 93 0.26 2.69 -8.31
N ALA A 94 1.10 2.34 -9.30
CA ALA A 94 0.68 1.56 -10.45
C ALA A 94 0.15 0.17 -10.05
N CYS A 95 0.81 -0.50 -9.10
CA CYS A 95 0.33 -1.78 -8.58
C CYS A 95 -1.04 -1.64 -7.89
N MET A 96 -1.25 -0.56 -7.14
CA MET A 96 -2.51 -0.29 -6.46
C MET A 96 -3.65 0.03 -7.45
N ASP A 97 -3.37 0.80 -8.50
CA ASP A 97 -4.35 1.10 -9.54
C ASP A 97 -4.81 -0.18 -10.27
N GLU A 98 -3.86 -1.00 -10.71
CA GLU A 98 -4.14 -2.29 -11.34
C GLU A 98 -4.87 -3.25 -10.38
N ALA A 99 -4.53 -3.25 -9.09
CA ALA A 99 -5.23 -4.05 -8.08
C ALA A 99 -6.68 -3.61 -7.90
N LEU A 100 -6.94 -2.30 -7.87
CA LEU A 100 -8.30 -1.74 -7.84
C LEU A 100 -9.09 -2.13 -9.10
N GLN A 101 -8.44 -2.22 -10.26
CA GLN A 101 -9.06 -2.74 -11.48
C GLN A 101 -9.41 -4.23 -11.34
N ARG A 102 -8.51 -5.06 -10.81
CA ARG A 102 -8.73 -6.51 -10.62
C ARG A 102 -9.88 -6.83 -9.68
N VAL A 103 -10.00 -6.10 -8.57
CA VAL A 103 -11.13 -6.27 -7.64
C VAL A 103 -12.42 -5.63 -8.14
N SER A 104 -12.43 -5.12 -9.39
CA SER A 104 -13.58 -4.45 -9.99
C SER A 104 -14.11 -3.31 -9.12
N ALA A 105 -13.21 -2.54 -8.49
CA ALA A 105 -13.59 -1.37 -7.71
C ALA A 105 -14.31 -0.34 -8.62
N SER A 106 -15.39 0.25 -8.09
CA SER A 106 -16.13 1.32 -8.76
C SER A 106 -15.23 2.49 -9.13
N GLU A 107 -15.51 3.16 -10.25
CA GLU A 107 -14.74 4.34 -10.68
C GLU A 107 -14.75 5.44 -9.60
N GLU A 108 -15.89 5.66 -8.93
CA GLU A 108 -16.00 6.60 -7.81
C GLU A 108 -14.99 6.28 -6.70
N LEU A 109 -14.85 5.01 -6.32
CA LEU A 109 -13.89 4.59 -5.29
C LEU A 109 -12.44 4.81 -5.74
N LYS A 110 -12.14 4.52 -7.01
CA LYS A 110 -10.80 4.76 -7.58
C LYS A 110 -10.46 6.26 -7.56
N GLU A 111 -11.39 7.11 -7.96
CA GLU A 111 -11.21 8.57 -7.91
C GLU A 111 -11.06 9.09 -6.48
N MET A 112 -11.89 8.60 -5.54
CA MET A 112 -11.79 8.94 -4.12
C MET A 112 -10.43 8.56 -3.51
N LEU A 113 -9.86 7.43 -3.93
CA LEU A 113 -8.59 6.95 -3.40
C LEU A 113 -7.37 7.53 -4.12
N LYS A 114 -7.49 8.00 -5.36
CA LYS A 114 -6.36 8.44 -6.19
C LYS A 114 -5.45 9.47 -5.51
N GLU A 115 -6.02 10.59 -5.06
CA GLU A 115 -5.25 11.63 -4.37
C GLU A 115 -4.78 11.22 -2.96
N PRO A 116 -5.64 10.68 -2.07
CA PRO A 116 -5.22 10.24 -0.74
C PRO A 116 -4.13 9.17 -0.78
N MET A 117 -4.25 8.21 -1.70
CA MET A 117 -3.27 7.12 -1.86
C MET A 117 -1.93 7.68 -2.34
N TYR A 118 -1.93 8.62 -3.29
CA TYR A 118 -0.73 9.33 -3.71
C TYR A 118 -0.06 10.05 -2.53
N ARG A 119 -0.83 10.75 -1.70
CA ARG A 119 -0.27 11.46 -0.53
C ARG A 119 0.36 10.52 0.49
N VAL A 120 -0.26 9.36 0.73
CA VAL A 120 0.32 8.33 1.61
C VAL A 120 1.62 7.81 1.02
N ALA A 121 1.63 7.44 -0.27
CA ALA A 121 2.83 6.94 -0.93
C ALA A 121 3.96 8.00 -0.97
N ASP A 122 3.61 9.28 -1.17
CA ASP A 122 4.58 10.37 -1.15
C ASP A 122 5.08 10.69 0.26
N THR A 123 4.27 10.49 1.31
CA THR A 123 4.71 10.64 2.71
C THR A 123 5.72 9.58 3.11
N VAL A 124 5.62 8.38 2.53
CA VAL A 124 6.54 7.26 2.77
C VAL A 124 7.88 7.46 2.04
N ARG A 125 7.92 8.32 1.01
CA ARG A 125 9.14 8.65 0.27
C ARG A 125 10.16 9.33 1.20
N ASN A 126 11.38 8.82 1.19
CA ASN A 126 12.48 9.36 2.00
C ASN A 126 13.69 9.82 1.18
N CYS A 127 13.62 9.69 -0.15
CA CYS A 127 14.67 10.14 -1.07
C CYS A 127 14.10 11.02 -2.20
N GLU A 128 14.90 11.99 -2.64
CA GLU A 128 14.60 12.84 -3.80
C GLU A 128 15.01 12.18 -5.12
N ASP A 129 15.87 11.16 -5.07
CA ASP A 129 16.41 10.44 -6.22
C ASP A 129 16.32 8.90 -6.05
N SER A 130 15.91 8.20 -7.12
CA SER A 130 15.88 6.72 -7.20
C SER A 130 17.21 6.08 -7.64
N THR A 131 18.35 6.72 -7.37
CA THR A 131 19.66 6.13 -7.65
C THR A 131 19.96 4.98 -6.68
N PRO A 132 20.24 3.75 -7.12
CA PRO A 132 20.53 2.65 -6.21
C PRO A 132 21.80 2.95 -5.39
N ARG A 133 21.74 2.78 -4.06
CA ARG A 133 22.95 2.79 -3.22
C ARG A 133 23.68 1.49 -3.54
N ASN A 134 24.89 1.59 -4.07
CA ASN A 134 25.73 0.45 -4.36
C ASN A 134 26.12 -0.24 -3.03
N SER A 135 25.38 -1.29 -2.61
CA SER A 135 25.77 -2.47 -1.79
C SER A 135 24.65 -2.98 -0.85
N GLY A 136 24.12 -4.18 -1.11
CA GLY A 136 23.41 -5.04 -0.13
C GLY A 136 21.92 -5.32 -0.41
N PRO A 137 21.37 -6.48 0.00
CA PRO A 137 19.97 -6.82 -0.24
C PRO A 137 19.08 -6.12 0.78
N ASP A 138 18.38 -5.08 0.31
CA ASP A 138 17.47 -4.23 1.10
C ASP A 138 16.09 -4.94 1.23
N ILE A 139 16.07 -6.11 1.88
CA ILE A 139 14.86 -6.93 1.98
C ILE A 139 14.01 -6.46 3.16
N ILE A 140 12.79 -5.99 2.87
CA ILE A 140 11.69 -5.71 3.79
C ILE A 140 11.23 -7.04 4.39
N ALA A 141 11.95 -7.49 5.42
CA ALA A 141 11.57 -8.58 6.30
C ALA A 141 10.79 -7.99 7.47
N ILE A 142 9.46 -7.98 7.35
CA ILE A 142 8.58 -7.50 8.42
C ILE A 142 8.41 -8.65 9.44
N GLY A 143 9.22 -8.58 10.50
CA GLY A 143 9.06 -9.40 11.70
C GLY A 143 7.80 -9.07 12.49
#